data_AF-A0A7J7SHG3-F1
#
_entry.id   AF-A0A7J7SHG3-F1
#
_cell.length_a   1.000
_cell.length_b   1.000
_cell.length_c   1.000
_cell.angle_alpha   90.00
_cell.angle_beta   90.00
_cell.angle_gamma   90.00
#
_symmetry.space_group_name_H-M   'P 1'
#
loop_
_entity.id
_entity.type
_entity.pdbx_description
1 polymer ?
#
loop_
_entity_poly.entity_id
_entity_poly.type
_entity_poly.pdbx_seq_one_letter_code
_entity_poly.pdbx_strand_id
1 'polypeptide(L)'
;MSAPGPLAWHLWEWGLGRQVSAAPRWAWWKVGHGRGFTQCLQSCCWAPQLQDRQHFVENDEMYSIQDLLDAHTGRLGCSLTETHTLFAKHIKLDCERCQAKGFVCELCREGDVLFPFDSHTSVCSDCSAVFHRDCYYDNSTTCPKCARLTLRKQSLFQERGTDVDA
;
A
#
# COMPACT_ATOMS: atom_id res chain seq x y z
N MET A 1 20.12 43.17 -8.39
CA MET A 1 20.78 43.18 -7.06
C MET A 1 19.96 44.13 -6.21
N SER A 2 19.20 43.80 -5.19
CA SER A 2 18.87 42.55 -4.49
C SER A 2 17.56 42.84 -3.75
N ALA A 3 16.64 41.88 -3.69
CA ALA A 3 15.44 41.99 -2.85
C ALA A 3 15.79 41.74 -1.37
N PRO A 4 15.21 42.48 -0.41
CA PRO A 4 15.13 42.04 0.97
C PRO A 4 13.85 41.21 1.18
N GLY A 5 14.01 40.08 1.87
CA GLY A 5 13.04 39.00 1.97
C GLY A 5 11.86 39.21 2.94
N PRO A 6 10.88 38.30 2.92
CA PRO A 6 9.72 38.34 3.79
C PRO A 6 9.95 37.57 5.11
N LEU A 7 9.96 38.29 6.23
CA LEU A 7 9.63 37.77 7.56
C LEU A 7 8.43 38.56 8.07
N ALA A 8 7.24 38.01 7.91
CA ALA A 8 6.03 38.46 8.60
C ALA A 8 5.14 37.23 8.86
N TRP A 9 5.60 36.42 9.80
CA TRP A 9 4.75 35.50 10.54
C TRP A 9 3.86 36.33 11.49
N HIS A 10 2.60 35.91 11.60
CA HIS A 10 1.60 36.21 12.63
C HIS A 10 0.34 36.97 12.20
N LEU A 11 -0.78 36.34 12.58
CA LEU A 11 -2.14 36.85 12.79
C LEU A 11 -3.10 36.92 11.61
N TRP A 12 -3.63 35.75 11.23
CA TRP A 12 -5.05 35.60 10.90
C TRP A 12 -5.60 34.37 11.66
N GLU A 13 -6.21 34.60 12.83
CA GLU A 13 -7.27 33.75 13.37
C GLU A 13 -8.60 34.22 12.77
N TRP A 14 -9.50 33.29 12.45
CA TRP A 14 -10.95 33.26 12.74
C TRP A 14 -11.62 32.25 11.78
N GLY A 15 -12.20 31.21 12.37
CA GLY A 15 -13.46 30.62 11.88
C GLY A 15 -13.36 29.40 10.97
N LEU A 16 -13.79 28.25 11.51
CA LEU A 16 -14.27 27.06 10.78
C LEU A 16 -13.21 26.32 9.96
N GLY A 17 -12.16 25.86 10.65
CA GLY A 17 -11.13 24.98 10.12
C GLY A 17 -11.60 23.55 9.95
N ARG A 18 -12.28 23.28 8.83
CA ARG A 18 -12.32 22.00 8.13
C ARG A 18 -10.93 21.36 8.16
N GLN A 19 -10.68 20.43 9.08
CA GLN A 19 -9.40 19.73 9.18
C GLN A 19 -9.61 18.25 9.45
N VAL A 20 -10.18 17.58 8.45
CA VAL A 20 -9.85 16.17 8.17
C VAL A 20 -9.29 16.13 6.74
N SER A 21 -8.28 16.96 6.48
CA SER A 21 -7.51 16.96 5.23
C SER A 21 -6.05 16.72 5.55
N ALA A 22 -5.82 15.60 6.23
CA ALA A 22 -4.59 14.84 6.23
C ALA A 22 -4.99 13.45 6.71
N ALA A 23 -5.49 12.61 5.79
CA ALA A 23 -5.70 11.22 6.11
C ALA A 23 -4.37 10.69 6.67
N PRO A 24 -4.33 10.20 7.92
CA PRO A 24 -3.06 9.76 8.49
C PRO A 24 -2.54 8.57 7.68
N ARG A 25 -1.24 8.34 7.67
CA ARG A 25 -0.57 7.34 6.80
C ARG A 25 -1.19 5.92 6.84
N TRP A 26 -2.05 5.60 7.80
CA TRP A 26 -2.85 4.37 7.81
C TRP A 26 -3.88 4.29 6.67
N ALA A 27 -4.34 5.40 6.08
CA ALA A 27 -5.23 5.36 4.90
C ALA A 27 -4.55 4.78 3.65
N TRP A 28 -3.22 4.60 3.67
CA TRP A 28 -2.49 3.91 2.60
C TRP A 28 -2.64 2.39 2.66
N TRP A 29 -3.06 1.82 3.79
CA TRP A 29 -3.56 0.45 3.83
C TRP A 29 -4.86 0.28 3.01
N LYS A 30 -5.63 1.37 2.82
CA LYS A 30 -6.91 1.37 2.08
C LYS A 30 -6.77 1.29 0.56
N VAL A 31 -5.62 1.69 -0.02
CA VAL A 31 -5.51 1.87 -1.49
C VAL A 31 -4.76 0.74 -2.19
N GLY A 32 -4.21 -0.20 -1.43
CA GLY A 32 -3.58 -1.39 -1.99
C GLY A 32 -4.20 -2.64 -1.39
N HIS A 33 -5.20 -3.22 -2.05
CA HIS A 33 -5.50 -4.66 -1.93
C HIS A 33 -4.33 -5.48 -2.52
N GLY A 34 -3.14 -5.30 -1.95
CA GLY A 34 -2.01 -6.17 -2.09
C GLY A 34 -2.26 -7.35 -1.18
N ARG A 35 -2.60 -8.50 -1.76
CA ARG A 35 -2.66 -9.83 -1.12
C ARG A 35 -1.36 -10.27 -0.41
N GLY A 36 -0.40 -9.36 -0.19
CA GLY A 36 0.87 -9.63 0.48
C GLY A 36 0.77 -9.64 2.00
N PHE A 37 -0.07 -8.79 2.60
CA PHE A 37 -0.14 -8.65 4.06
C PHE A 37 -0.82 -9.86 4.73
N THR A 38 -1.99 -10.27 4.23
CA THR A 38 -2.74 -11.42 4.75
C THR A 38 -2.01 -12.76 4.55
N GLN A 39 -1.22 -12.88 3.47
CA GLN A 39 -0.51 -14.13 3.15
C GLN A 39 0.72 -14.38 4.05
N CYS A 40 1.42 -13.37 4.58
CA CYS A 40 2.47 -13.64 5.60
C CYS A 40 1.87 -13.83 7.00
N LEU A 41 0.77 -13.16 7.34
CA LEU A 41 0.17 -13.26 8.67
C LEU A 41 -0.39 -14.66 8.98
N GLN A 42 -0.96 -15.35 7.99
CA GLN A 42 -1.48 -16.71 8.17
C GLN A 42 -0.41 -17.82 8.07
N SER A 43 0.81 -17.51 7.60
CA SER A 43 1.85 -18.52 7.37
C SER A 43 3.12 -18.35 8.21
N CYS A 44 3.45 -17.15 8.69
CA CYS A 44 4.60 -16.84 9.55
C CYS A 44 4.20 -16.55 11.01
N CYS A 45 5.15 -16.73 11.94
CA CYS A 45 5.01 -16.84 13.40
C CYS A 45 4.42 -15.64 14.18
N TRP A 46 3.65 -14.74 13.58
CA TRP A 46 3.25 -13.44 14.16
C TRP A 46 1.79 -13.32 14.58
N ALA A 47 0.98 -14.36 14.37
CA ALA A 47 -0.38 -14.43 14.92
C ALA A 47 -0.50 -14.06 16.42
N PRO A 48 0.50 -14.32 17.31
CA PRO A 48 0.39 -13.93 18.72
C PRO A 48 0.46 -12.41 18.98
N GLN A 49 1.11 -11.62 18.13
CA GLN A 49 1.40 -10.19 18.41
C GLN A 49 0.29 -9.22 17.98
N LEU A 50 -0.75 -9.71 17.31
CA LEU A 50 -1.91 -8.92 16.87
C LEU A 50 -3.19 -9.26 17.64
N GLN A 51 -3.12 -10.07 18.69
CA GLN A 51 -4.30 -10.58 19.39
C GLN A 51 -5.25 -9.48 19.88
N ASP A 52 -4.72 -8.35 20.33
CA ASP A 52 -5.55 -7.27 20.88
C ASP A 52 -6.27 -6.41 19.83
N ARG A 53 -5.83 -6.46 18.56
CA ARG A 53 -6.35 -5.58 17.48
C ARG A 53 -6.41 -6.29 16.12
N GLN A 54 -6.72 -7.58 16.12
CA GLN A 54 -6.77 -8.42 14.91
C GLN A 54 -7.81 -7.89 13.89
N HIS A 55 -8.87 -7.24 14.38
CA HIS A 55 -9.94 -6.68 13.54
C HIS A 55 -9.42 -5.70 12.48
N PHE A 56 -8.31 -4.99 12.72
CA PHE A 56 -7.71 -4.10 11.72
C PHE A 56 -7.11 -4.83 10.51
N VAL A 57 -6.71 -6.08 10.67
CA VAL A 57 -6.21 -6.90 9.55
C VAL A 57 -7.36 -7.43 8.70
N GLU A 58 -8.47 -7.75 9.36
CA GLU A 58 -9.64 -8.37 8.74
C GLU A 58 -10.49 -7.34 8.00
N ASN A 59 -10.67 -6.15 8.60
CA ASN A 59 -11.49 -5.09 8.04
C ASN A 59 -11.03 -3.72 8.57
N ASP A 60 -10.74 -2.81 7.64
CA ASP A 60 -10.25 -1.45 7.85
C ASP A 60 -11.31 -0.46 8.35
N GLU A 61 -12.58 -0.86 8.32
CA GLU A 61 -13.73 -0.09 8.80
C GLU A 61 -14.20 -0.55 10.19
N MET A 62 -13.59 -1.61 10.72
CA MET A 62 -13.89 -2.09 12.07
C MET A 62 -13.05 -1.34 13.09
N TYR A 63 -13.73 -0.69 14.03
CA TYR A 63 -13.11 -0.02 15.18
C TYR A 63 -13.90 -0.38 16.43
N SER A 64 -13.20 -0.72 17.50
CA SER A 64 -13.78 -0.75 18.83
C SER A 64 -13.95 0.66 19.38
N ILE A 65 -14.79 0.82 20.39
CA ILE A 65 -14.92 2.11 21.10
C ILE A 65 -13.56 2.54 21.69
N GLN A 66 -12.76 1.58 22.16
CA GLN A 66 -11.42 1.84 22.68
C GLN A 66 -10.49 2.40 21.60
N ASP A 67 -10.58 1.91 20.36
CA ASP A 67 -9.79 2.45 19.25
C ASP A 67 -10.13 3.90 18.97
N LEU A 68 -11.41 4.29 19.05
CA LEU A 68 -11.84 5.67 18.84
C LEU A 68 -11.32 6.60 19.95
N LEU A 69 -11.31 6.14 21.21
CA LEU A 69 -10.72 6.88 22.32
C LEU A 69 -9.19 7.01 22.17
N ASP A 70 -8.52 5.94 21.76
CA ASP A 70 -7.08 5.96 21.51
C ASP A 70 -6.73 6.82 20.28
N ALA A 71 -7.60 6.89 19.28
CA ALA A 71 -7.45 7.79 18.14
C ALA A 71 -7.55 9.25 18.59
N HIS A 72 -8.54 9.58 19.42
CA HIS A 72 -8.71 10.94 19.95
C HIS A 72 -7.53 11.39 20.81
N THR A 73 -6.94 10.47 21.58
CA THR A 73 -5.77 10.75 22.43
C THR A 73 -4.43 10.61 21.69
N GLY A 74 -4.43 10.23 20.40
CA GLY A 74 -3.23 10.01 19.59
C GLY A 74 -2.47 8.71 19.86
N ARG A 75 -2.82 7.95 20.91
CA ARG A 75 -2.18 6.67 21.27
C ARG A 75 -2.29 5.61 20.19
N LEU A 76 -3.41 5.59 19.46
CA LEU A 76 -3.64 4.63 18.38
C LEU A 76 -2.57 4.78 17.29
N GLY A 77 -2.24 6.01 16.90
CA GLY A 77 -1.25 6.28 15.86
C GLY A 77 0.16 5.82 16.26
N CYS A 78 0.56 6.04 17.51
CA CYS A 78 1.84 5.57 18.05
C CYS A 78 1.92 4.04 18.02
N SER A 79 0.90 3.36 18.56
CA SER A 79 0.83 1.90 18.60
C SER A 79 0.90 1.29 17.18
N LEU A 80 0.10 1.78 16.24
CA LEU A 80 0.12 1.29 14.86
C LEU A 80 1.45 1.54 14.15
N THR A 81 2.12 2.65 14.44
CA THR A 81 3.44 2.96 13.85
C THR A 81 4.52 1.99 14.35
N GLU A 82 4.50 1.68 15.64
CA GLU A 82 5.38 0.68 16.24
C GLU A 82 5.12 -0.69 15.63
N THR A 83 3.86 -1.11 15.57
CA THR A 83 3.42 -2.35 14.91
C THR A 83 3.90 -2.41 13.46
N HIS A 84 3.67 -1.37 12.65
CA HIS A 84 4.13 -1.29 11.26
C HIS A 84 5.65 -1.44 11.15
N THR A 85 6.40 -0.79 12.03
CA THR A 85 7.88 -0.84 12.02
C THR A 85 8.38 -2.26 12.31
N LEU A 86 7.77 -2.93 13.29
CA LEU A 86 8.04 -4.32 13.62
C LEU A 86 7.75 -5.23 12.41
N PHE A 87 6.60 -5.08 11.76
CA PHE A 87 6.25 -5.85 10.56
C PHE A 87 7.20 -5.60 9.39
N ALA A 88 7.52 -4.34 9.11
CA ALA A 88 8.43 -3.98 8.03
C ALA A 88 9.81 -4.60 8.25
N LYS A 89 10.34 -4.56 9.48
CA LYS A 89 11.61 -5.19 9.83
C LYS A 89 11.57 -6.70 9.62
N HIS A 90 10.53 -7.38 10.12
CA HIS A 90 10.39 -8.82 9.95
C HIS A 90 10.36 -9.23 8.47
N ILE A 91 9.50 -8.55 7.70
CA ILE A 91 9.27 -8.87 6.29
C ILE A 91 10.52 -8.61 5.44
N LYS A 92 11.25 -7.52 5.73
CA LYS A 92 12.38 -7.09 4.90
C LYS A 92 13.72 -7.65 5.32
N LEU A 93 13.93 -7.90 6.61
CA LEU A 93 15.26 -8.17 7.17
C LEU A 93 15.32 -9.53 7.87
N ASP A 94 14.30 -9.88 8.67
CA ASP A 94 14.42 -11.02 9.59
C ASP A 94 13.87 -12.34 9.03
N CYS A 95 13.07 -12.33 7.95
CA CYS A 95 12.41 -13.54 7.44
C CYS A 95 12.54 -13.71 5.91
N GLU A 96 13.43 -14.60 5.48
CA GLU A 96 13.66 -14.93 4.06
C GLU A 96 12.38 -15.37 3.33
N ARG A 97 11.47 -16.08 4.01
CA ARG A 97 10.19 -16.52 3.42
C ARG A 97 9.25 -15.34 3.13
N CYS A 98 9.25 -14.28 3.94
CA CYS A 98 8.49 -13.08 3.62
C CYS A 98 9.25 -12.23 2.57
N GLN A 99 10.58 -12.18 2.61
CA GLN A 99 11.39 -11.48 1.60
C GLN A 99 11.15 -12.03 0.19
N ALA A 100 11.08 -13.35 0.05
CA ALA A 100 10.81 -14.02 -1.22
C ALA A 100 9.42 -13.73 -1.81
N LYS A 101 8.49 -13.15 -1.03
CA LYS A 101 7.16 -12.71 -1.50
C LYS A 101 7.13 -11.27 -1.99
N GLY A 102 8.25 -10.56 -1.93
CA GLY A 102 8.34 -9.20 -2.45
C GLY A 102 8.28 -9.15 -3.98
N PHE A 103 8.24 -7.93 -4.52
CA PHE A 103 8.05 -7.67 -5.93
C PHE A 103 9.29 -7.03 -6.54
N VAL A 104 9.54 -7.31 -7.82
CA VAL A 104 10.51 -6.55 -8.62
C VAL A 104 9.74 -5.67 -9.58
N CYS A 105 10.13 -4.39 -9.68
CA CYS A 105 9.52 -3.48 -10.63
C CYS A 105 9.82 -3.94 -12.07
N GLU A 106 8.80 -4.37 -12.84
CA GLU A 106 9.04 -4.87 -14.21
C GLU A 106 9.43 -3.76 -15.21
N LEU A 107 9.22 -2.49 -14.85
CA LEU A 107 9.46 -1.33 -15.70
C LEU A 107 10.94 -0.95 -15.74
N CYS A 108 11.59 -0.83 -14.57
CA CYS A 108 13.02 -0.57 -14.49
C CYS A 108 13.86 -1.85 -14.37
N ARG A 109 13.30 -2.94 -13.82
CA ARG A 109 14.00 -4.21 -13.52
C ARG A 109 15.27 -4.08 -12.70
N GLU A 110 15.40 -2.95 -12.03
CA GLU A 110 16.55 -2.54 -11.24
C GLU A 110 16.05 -2.04 -9.88
N GLY A 111 16.94 -2.06 -8.89
CA GLY A 111 16.66 -1.61 -7.53
C GLY A 111 16.24 -2.73 -6.59
N ASP A 112 15.80 -2.32 -5.41
CA ASP A 112 15.48 -3.21 -4.30
C ASP A 112 14.14 -3.93 -4.47
N VAL A 113 13.96 -5.00 -3.69
CA VAL A 113 12.68 -5.71 -3.59
C VAL A 113 11.62 -4.79 -2.97
N LEU A 114 10.50 -4.69 -3.66
CA LEU A 114 9.38 -3.81 -3.32
C LEU A 114 8.31 -4.52 -2.53
N PHE A 115 7.73 -3.79 -1.59
CA PHE A 115 6.55 -4.21 -0.87
C PHE A 115 5.41 -3.21 -1.01
N PRO A 116 4.14 -3.66 -1.01
CA PRO A 116 2.97 -2.78 -1.12
C PRO A 116 2.88 -1.69 -0.04
N PHE A 117 3.47 -1.91 1.13
CA PHE A 117 3.46 -0.96 2.26
C PHE A 117 4.58 0.09 2.18
N ASP A 118 5.45 0.01 1.18
CA ASP A 118 6.53 0.97 1.00
C ASP A 118 6.03 2.32 0.51
N SER A 119 6.64 3.41 0.99
CA SER A 119 6.20 4.77 0.69
C SER A 119 6.40 5.20 -0.78
N HIS A 120 7.28 4.51 -1.50
CA HIS A 120 7.72 4.85 -2.85
C HIS A 120 7.29 3.79 -3.88
N THR A 121 6.23 3.05 -3.60
CA THR A 121 5.67 2.05 -4.49
C THR A 121 4.24 2.39 -4.90
N SER A 122 3.82 1.84 -6.04
CA SER A 122 2.46 1.90 -6.56
C SER A 122 1.97 0.48 -6.84
N VAL A 123 0.72 0.18 -6.48
CA VAL A 123 0.09 -1.12 -6.70
C VAL A 123 -0.96 -1.01 -7.80
N CYS A 124 -0.89 -1.86 -8.81
CA CYS A 124 -1.93 -1.96 -9.82
C CYS A 124 -3.24 -2.49 -9.21
N SER A 125 -4.35 -1.77 -9.41
CA SER A 125 -5.68 -2.12 -8.91
C SER A 125 -6.18 -3.48 -9.41
N ASP A 126 -5.85 -3.83 -10.65
CA ASP A 126 -6.48 -4.99 -11.32
C ASP A 126 -5.75 -6.30 -11.01
N CYS A 127 -4.42 -6.27 -11.00
CA CYS A 127 -3.59 -7.48 -10.87
C CYS A 127 -2.69 -7.51 -9.64
N SER A 128 -2.73 -6.46 -8.82
CA SER A 128 -1.93 -6.28 -7.60
C SER A 128 -0.41 -6.36 -7.82
N ALA A 129 0.07 -6.13 -9.04
CA ALA A 129 1.51 -5.98 -9.29
C ALA A 129 2.02 -4.68 -8.66
N VAL A 130 3.22 -4.71 -8.11
CA VAL A 130 3.86 -3.57 -7.43
C VAL A 130 4.99 -3.03 -8.28
N PHE A 131 5.05 -1.72 -8.41
CA PHE A 131 6.05 -0.98 -9.16
C PHE A 131 6.61 0.14 -8.28
N HIS A 132 7.78 0.67 -8.63
CA HIS A 132 8.16 1.98 -8.12
C HIS A 132 7.12 3.01 -8.52
N ARG A 133 6.83 3.94 -7.61
CA ARG A 133 5.80 4.96 -7.82
C ARG A 133 6.08 5.76 -9.08
N ASP A 134 7.30 6.25 -9.21
CA ASP A 134 7.71 7.11 -10.32
C ASP A 134 7.69 6.33 -11.65
N CYS A 135 8.23 5.10 -11.68
CA CYS A 135 8.16 4.24 -12.86
C CYS A 135 6.71 4.01 -13.34
N TYR A 136 5.77 3.80 -12.41
CA TYR A 136 4.38 3.55 -12.78
C TYR A 136 3.71 4.80 -13.35
N TYR A 137 3.99 5.98 -12.80
CA TYR A 137 3.48 7.24 -13.33
C TYR A 137 4.10 7.60 -14.69
N ASP A 138 5.41 7.44 -14.84
CA ASP A 138 6.11 7.66 -16.11
C ASP A 138 5.58 6.74 -17.21
N ASN A 139 5.15 5.53 -16.85
CA ASN A 139 4.48 4.60 -17.76
C ASN A 139 2.97 4.88 -17.91
N SER A 140 2.50 6.12 -17.71
CA SER A 140 1.10 6.54 -17.84
C SER A 140 0.11 5.72 -16.99
N THR A 141 0.56 5.15 -15.87
CA THR A 141 -0.20 4.21 -15.03
C THR A 141 -0.67 2.93 -15.76
N THR A 142 -0.09 2.64 -16.91
CA THR A 142 -0.38 1.41 -17.67
C THR A 142 0.35 0.24 -17.02
N CYS A 143 -0.37 -0.84 -16.68
CA CYS A 143 0.26 -2.02 -16.09
C CYS A 143 0.73 -3.01 -17.19
N PRO A 144 2.05 -3.25 -17.35
CA PRO A 144 2.57 -4.17 -18.36
C PRO A 144 2.09 -5.62 -18.13
N LYS A 145 1.91 -6.02 -16.87
CA LYS A 145 1.37 -7.34 -16.52
C LYS A 145 -0.08 -7.49 -16.98
N CYS A 146 -0.94 -6.49 -16.75
CA CYS A 146 -2.32 -6.51 -17.24
C CYS A 146 -2.38 -6.56 -18.76
N ALA A 147 -1.54 -5.78 -19.46
CA ALA A 147 -1.47 -5.82 -20.92
C ALA A 147 -1.16 -7.23 -21.45
N ARG A 148 -0.16 -7.91 -20.87
CA ARG A 148 0.16 -9.32 -21.22
C ARG A 148 -0.99 -10.27 -20.91
N LEU A 149 -1.68 -10.10 -19.78
CA LEU A 149 -2.82 -10.95 -19.40
C LEU A 149 -4.00 -10.77 -20.35
N THR A 150 -4.30 -9.54 -20.77
CA THR A 150 -5.37 -9.24 -21.74
C THR A 150 -5.08 -9.86 -23.09
N LEU A 151 -3.84 -9.75 -23.59
CA LEU A 151 -3.45 -10.36 -24.87
C LEU A 151 -3.59 -11.90 -24.85
N ARG A 152 -3.14 -12.54 -23.77
CA ARG A 152 -3.30 -14.00 -23.59
C ARG A 152 -4.77 -14.44 -23.51
N LYS A 153 -5.64 -13.61 -22.92
CA LYS A 153 -7.08 -13.90 -22.90
C LYS A 153 -7.66 -13.84 -24.31
N GLN A 154 -7.28 -12.84 -25.12
CA GLN A 154 -7.78 -12.68 -26.49
C GLN A 154 -7.39 -13.86 -27.40
N SER A 155 -6.15 -14.35 -27.33
CA SER A 155 -5.73 -15.50 -28.15
C SER A 155 -6.53 -16.78 -27.86
N LEU A 156 -6.91 -17.03 -26.60
CA LEU A 156 -7.74 -18.18 -26.19
C LEU A 156 -9.20 -18.10 -26.67
N PHE A 157 -9.70 -16.91 -27.02
CA PHE A 157 -11.01 -16.78 -27.64
C PHE A 157 -10.95 -17.01 -29.15
N GLN A 158 -9.82 -16.70 -29.78
CA GLN A 158 -9.64 -16.88 -31.22
C GLN A 158 -9.54 -18.37 -31.61
N GLU A 159 -8.85 -19.19 -30.80
CA GLU A 159 -8.74 -20.64 -31.08
C GLU A 159 -10.05 -21.42 -30.86
N ARG A 160 -10.97 -20.93 -30.02
CA ARG A 160 -12.29 -21.57 -29.82
C ARG A 160 -13.28 -21.29 -30.94
N GLY A 161 -13.02 -20.31 -31.80
CA GLY A 161 -13.88 -19.96 -32.93
C GLY A 161 -13.58 -20.76 -34.20
N THR A 162 -12.44 -21.46 -34.26
CA THR A 162 -11.96 -22.15 -35.48
C THR A 162 -12.24 -23.66 -35.50
N ASP A 163 -12.90 -24.20 -34.48
CA ASP A 163 -13.18 -25.65 -34.36
C ASP A 163 -14.65 -26.03 -34.70
N VAL A 164 -15.47 -25.07 -35.14
CA VAL A 164 -16.92 -25.31 -35.42
C VAL A 164 -17.21 -25.56 -36.91
N ASP A 165 -16.21 -25.42 -37.79
CA ASP A 165 -16.38 -25.60 -39.25
C ASP A 165 -15.47 -26.73 -39.79
N ALA A 166 -15.62 -27.96 -39.29
CA ALA A 166 -14.98 -29.17 -39.83
C ALA A 166 -16.02 -30.26 -40.16
#